data_AF-A0A354F7W1-F1
#
_entry.id   AF-A0A354F7W1-F1
#
_cell.length_a   1.000
_cell.length_b   1.000
_cell.length_c   1.000
_cell.angle_alpha   90.00
_cell.angle_beta   90.00
_cell.angle_gamma   90.00
#
_symmetry.space_group_name_H-M   'P 1'
#
loop_
_entity.id
_entity.type
_entity.pdbx_description
1 polymer ?
#
loop_
_entity_poly.entity_id
_entity_poly.type
_entity_poly.pdbx_seq_one_letter_code
_entity_poly.pdbx_strand_id
1 'polypeptide(L)'
;MKLTQKAIYEPLQKIAGDFIAPFFLAEDHFAEPQKFPWNIHPLAFLDYNEEKIIARNKELGWEKPTDTDANSTNCLLNAYANQIHKDRYGYHPYVWEIANMVRTGAMSREEGMEKIGAKENPEMVDYARKELNP
;
A
#
# COMPACT_ATOMS: atom_id res chain seq x y z
N MET A 1 -11.33 -0.79 -22.90
CA MET A 1 -10.77 -0.58 -21.56
C MET A 1 -9.33 -1.06 -21.57
N LYS A 2 -8.39 -0.37 -20.91
CA LYS A 2 -6.98 -0.83 -20.85
C LYS A 2 -6.86 -2.16 -20.09
N LEU A 3 -5.89 -3.00 -20.46
CA LEU A 3 -5.71 -4.35 -19.92
C LEU A 3 -5.54 -4.37 -18.38
N THR A 4 -4.77 -3.42 -17.85
CA THR A 4 -4.53 -3.25 -16.40
C THR A 4 -5.82 -2.91 -15.65
N GLN A 5 -6.67 -2.06 -16.22
CA GLN A 5 -7.94 -1.69 -15.60
C GLN A 5 -8.92 -2.87 -15.62
N LYS A 6 -8.95 -3.64 -16.71
CA LYS A 6 -9.83 -4.80 -16.87
C LYS A 6 -9.63 -5.86 -15.77
N ALA A 7 -8.38 -6.10 -15.38
CA ALA A 7 -8.04 -7.06 -14.32
C ALA A 7 -8.65 -6.71 -12.96
N ILE A 8 -8.92 -5.43 -12.70
CA ILE A 8 -9.54 -4.94 -11.45
C ILE A 8 -11.05 -4.79 -11.63
N TYR A 9 -11.48 -4.30 -12.80
CA TYR A 9 -12.89 -4.01 -13.09
C TYR A 9 -13.76 -5.27 -13.12
N GLU A 10 -13.35 -6.32 -13.84
CA GLU A 10 -14.22 -7.51 -14.03
C GLU A 10 -14.58 -8.24 -12.72
N PRO A 11 -13.64 -8.50 -11.78
CA PRO A 11 -14.00 -9.09 -10.50
C PRO A 11 -14.97 -8.23 -9.70
N LEU A 12 -14.78 -6.90 -9.69
CA LEU A 12 -15.63 -5.98 -8.94
C LEU A 12 -17.02 -5.85 -9.57
N GLN A 13 -17.11 -5.79 -10.91
CA GLN A 13 -18.39 -5.77 -11.62
C GLN A 13 -19.21 -7.04 -11.35
N LYS A 14 -18.57 -8.21 -11.27
CA LYS A 14 -19.27 -9.46 -10.93
C LYS A 14 -19.91 -9.44 -9.55
N ILE A 15 -19.37 -8.66 -8.61
CA ILE A 15 -19.84 -8.57 -7.23
C ILE A 15 -20.86 -7.43 -7.07
N ALA A 16 -20.55 -6.25 -7.61
CA ALA A 16 -21.29 -5.02 -7.37
C ALA A 16 -22.09 -4.51 -8.58
N GLY A 17 -22.04 -5.21 -9.71
CA GLY A 17 -22.70 -4.82 -10.95
C GLY A 17 -22.18 -3.49 -11.50
N ASP A 18 -23.04 -2.76 -12.22
CA ASP A 18 -22.68 -1.51 -12.87
C ASP A 18 -22.52 -0.33 -11.91
N PHE A 19 -22.82 -0.50 -10.61
CA PHE A 19 -22.56 0.50 -9.58
C PHE A 19 -21.10 0.96 -9.59
N ILE A 20 -20.17 0.07 -9.96
CA ILE A 20 -18.74 0.40 -9.97
C ILE A 20 -18.32 1.23 -11.20
N ALA A 21 -19.13 1.30 -12.25
CA ALA A 21 -18.73 1.91 -13.53
C ALA A 21 -18.21 3.36 -13.41
N PRO A 22 -18.80 4.26 -12.59
CA PRO A 22 -18.33 5.63 -12.45
C PRO A 22 -16.94 5.78 -11.80
N PHE A 23 -16.44 4.75 -11.09
CA PHE A 23 -15.12 4.78 -10.44
C PHE A 23 -13.98 4.40 -11.40
N PHE A 24 -14.29 4.11 -12.66
CA PHE A 24 -13.35 3.65 -13.66
C PHE A 24 -13.38 4.56 -14.90
N LEU A 25 -12.25 4.62 -15.61
CA LEU A 25 -12.16 5.40 -16.84
C LEU A 25 -12.91 4.71 -17.99
N ALA A 26 -13.76 5.45 -18.69
CA ALA A 26 -14.41 5.04 -19.93
C ALA A 26 -13.53 5.39 -21.17
N GLU A 27 -13.91 4.85 -22.34
CA GLU A 27 -13.12 5.02 -23.58
C GLU A 27 -13.02 6.46 -24.06
N ASP A 28 -14.07 7.26 -23.83
CA ASP A 28 -14.10 8.68 -24.13
C ASP A 28 -13.09 9.48 -23.31
N HIS A 29 -12.88 9.14 -22.03
CA HIS A 29 -11.82 9.72 -21.23
C HIS A 29 -10.45 9.48 -21.87
N PHE A 30 -10.18 8.27 -22.38
CA PHE A 30 -8.92 7.95 -23.06
C PHE A 30 -8.76 8.64 -24.42
N ALA A 31 -9.85 9.07 -25.06
CA ALA A 31 -9.83 9.83 -26.31
C ALA A 31 -9.41 11.29 -26.10
N GLU A 32 -9.36 11.77 -24.84
CA GLU A 32 -8.98 13.13 -24.48
C GLU A 32 -7.68 13.19 -23.66
N PRO A 33 -6.52 12.83 -24.25
CA PRO A 33 -5.24 12.72 -23.53
C PRO A 33 -4.84 14.02 -22.82
N GLN A 34 -5.23 15.18 -23.36
CA GLN A 34 -4.98 16.49 -22.76
C GLN A 34 -5.67 16.72 -21.42
N LYS A 35 -6.72 15.95 -21.10
CA LYS A 35 -7.44 16.03 -19.83
C LYS A 35 -6.83 15.15 -18.72
N PHE A 36 -5.89 14.27 -19.06
CA PHE A 36 -5.25 13.44 -18.04
C PHE A 36 -4.40 14.28 -17.10
N PRO A 37 -4.48 14.04 -15.78
CA PRO A 37 -3.61 14.72 -14.84
C PRO A 37 -2.17 14.28 -15.03
N TRP A 38 -1.24 15.22 -14.82
CA TRP A 38 0.18 14.90 -14.74
C TRP A 38 0.48 14.33 -13.36
N ASN A 39 1.04 13.12 -13.33
CA ASN A 39 1.60 12.56 -12.11
C ASN A 39 3.01 13.13 -11.91
N ILE A 40 3.16 14.05 -10.96
CA ILE A 40 4.44 14.62 -10.57
C ILE A 40 4.84 13.96 -9.26
N HIS A 41 6.03 13.35 -9.23
CA HIS A 41 6.62 12.74 -8.04
C HIS A 41 7.88 13.51 -7.62
N PRO A 42 7.75 14.62 -6.85
CA PRO A 42 8.92 15.41 -6.44
C PRO A 42 9.90 14.59 -5.59
N LEU A 43 9.39 13.63 -4.82
CA LEU A 43 10.19 12.82 -3.90
C LEU A 43 10.98 11.71 -4.61
N ALA A 44 10.69 11.40 -5.87
CA ALA A 44 11.41 10.36 -6.62
C ALA A 44 12.89 10.70 -6.89
N PHE A 45 13.26 11.98 -6.73
CA PHE A 45 14.61 12.49 -6.98
C PHE A 45 15.33 12.92 -5.70
N LEU A 46 14.75 12.65 -4.53
CA LEU A 46 15.33 12.98 -3.24
C LEU A 46 15.84 11.72 -2.56
N ASP A 47 16.89 11.87 -1.76
CA ASP A 47 17.40 10.78 -0.93
C ASP A 47 16.34 10.38 0.11
N TYR A 48 15.98 9.10 0.12
CA TYR A 48 15.10 8.55 1.14
C TYR A 48 15.88 8.22 2.40
N ASN A 49 15.39 8.72 3.54
CA ASN A 49 15.87 8.31 4.86
C ASN A 49 14.70 8.43 5.86
N GLU A 50 14.16 7.30 6.30
CA GLU A 50 12.96 7.24 7.15
C GLU A 50 13.16 8.01 8.47
N GLU A 51 14.33 7.88 9.11
CA GLU A 51 14.64 8.53 10.38
C GLU A 51 14.62 10.05 10.26
N LYS A 52 15.26 10.60 9.21
CA LYS A 52 15.26 12.06 8.93
C LYS A 52 13.85 12.57 8.66
N ILE A 53 13.05 11.80 7.92
CA ILE A 53 11.65 12.16 7.62
C ILE A 53 10.84 12.21 8.91
N ILE A 54 10.93 11.18 9.76
CA ILE A 54 10.22 11.12 11.04
C ILE A 54 10.66 12.26 11.97
N ALA A 55 11.97 12.51 12.09
CA ALA A 55 12.51 13.59 12.90
C ALA A 55 11.98 14.95 12.45
N ARG A 56 11.99 15.23 11.13
CA ARG A 56 11.47 16.49 10.58
C ARG A 56 9.97 16.64 10.79
N ASN A 57 9.20 15.58 10.60
CA ASN A 57 7.76 15.61 10.82
C ASN A 57 7.41 15.88 12.29
N LYS A 58 8.19 15.32 13.23
CA LYS A 58 8.02 15.57 14.66
C LYS A 58 8.22 17.04 15.03
N GLU A 59 9.17 17.73 14.40
CA GLU A 59 9.37 19.18 14.59
C GLU A 59 8.16 20.01 14.12
N LEU A 60 7.34 19.47 13.21
CA LEU A 60 6.10 20.08 12.73
C LEU A 60 4.87 19.71 13.59
N GLY A 61 5.07 18.97 14.68
CA GLY A 61 4.00 18.50 15.56
C GLY A 61 3.30 17.22 15.09
N TRP A 62 3.83 16.52 14.09
CA TRP A 62 3.30 15.23 13.69
C TRP A 62 3.76 14.13 14.66
N GLU A 63 2.82 13.27 15.05
CA GLU A 63 3.07 12.10 15.88
C GLU A 63 2.82 10.82 15.08
N LYS A 64 3.72 9.84 15.22
CA LYS A 64 3.58 8.57 14.53
C LYS A 64 2.40 7.78 15.11
N PRO A 65 1.46 7.30 14.27
CA PRO A 65 0.37 6.44 14.75
C PRO A 65 0.92 5.14 15.34
N THR A 66 0.37 4.73 16.47
CA THR A 66 0.74 3.49 17.18
C THR A 66 -0.19 2.32 16.85
N ASP A 67 -1.29 2.59 16.17
CA ASP A 67 -2.37 1.68 15.80
C ASP A 67 -2.24 1.21 14.35
N THR A 68 -1.04 1.25 13.76
CA THR A 68 -0.82 0.86 12.36
C THR A 68 0.36 -0.12 12.23
N ASP A 69 0.43 -0.84 11.11
CA ASP A 69 1.47 -1.84 10.88
C ASP A 69 2.86 -1.22 10.61
N ALA A 70 3.92 -2.03 10.66
CA ALA A 70 5.30 -1.54 10.55
C ALA A 70 5.64 -0.90 9.19
N ASN A 71 4.85 -1.18 8.16
CA ASN A 71 5.08 -0.79 6.77
C ASN A 71 4.03 0.22 6.26
N SER A 72 3.04 0.60 7.07
CA SER A 72 2.03 1.59 6.69
C SER A 72 1.50 2.36 7.88
N THR A 73 1.27 3.66 7.70
CA THR A 73 0.69 4.55 8.71
C THR A 73 -0.79 4.86 8.47
N ASN A 74 -1.45 4.19 7.53
CA ASN A 74 -2.75 4.65 7.00
C ASN A 74 -3.95 3.71 7.19
N CYS A 75 -3.74 2.41 7.47
CA CYS A 75 -4.84 1.46 7.38
C CYS A 75 -4.71 0.28 8.35
N LEU A 76 -5.73 0.11 9.19
CA LEU A 76 -5.90 -1.04 10.07
C LEU A 76 -6.05 -2.37 9.31
N LEU A 77 -6.49 -2.32 8.04
CA LEU A 77 -6.70 -3.53 7.23
C LEU A 77 -5.39 -4.14 6.74
N ASN A 78 -4.31 -3.37 6.68
CA ASN A 78 -3.05 -3.86 6.12
C ASN A 78 -2.47 -5.02 6.92
N ALA A 79 -2.51 -4.94 8.26
CA ALA A 79 -2.07 -6.04 9.12
C ALA A 79 -2.81 -7.35 8.77
N TYR A 80 -4.13 -7.29 8.58
CA TYR A 80 -4.92 -8.46 8.20
C TYR A 80 -4.63 -8.93 6.76
N ALA A 81 -4.55 -8.01 5.80
CA ALA A 81 -4.22 -8.34 4.42
C ALA A 81 -2.82 -8.96 4.28
N ASN A 82 -1.83 -8.46 5.01
CA ASN A 82 -0.48 -9.00 5.08
C ASN A 82 -0.49 -10.42 5.65
N GLN A 83 -1.26 -10.68 6.72
CA GLN A 83 -1.42 -12.02 7.29
C GLN A 83 -2.02 -12.99 6.26
N ILE A 84 -3.13 -12.63 5.62
CA ILE A 84 -3.76 -13.47 4.57
C ILE A 84 -2.78 -13.73 3.42
N HIS A 85 -2.05 -12.72 2.98
CA HIS A 85 -1.08 -12.85 1.89
C HIS A 85 0.05 -13.81 2.27
N LYS A 86 0.60 -13.70 3.48
CA LYS A 86 1.62 -14.61 4.00
C LYS A 86 1.09 -16.04 4.11
N ASP A 87 -0.12 -16.23 4.63
CA ASP A 87 -0.73 -17.56 4.76
C ASP A 87 -1.00 -18.21 3.40
N ARG A 88 -1.39 -17.41 2.40
CA ARG A 88 -1.73 -17.90 1.05
C ARG A 88 -0.51 -18.16 0.17
N TYR A 89 0.50 -17.30 0.24
CA TYR A 89 1.61 -17.29 -0.72
C TYR A 89 2.99 -17.59 -0.09
N GLY A 90 3.09 -17.61 1.24
CA GLY A 90 4.32 -17.99 1.95
C GLY A 90 5.38 -16.88 2.03
N TYR A 91 5.07 -15.64 1.67
CA TYR A 91 5.98 -14.51 1.76
C TYR A 91 5.23 -13.21 2.10
N HIS A 92 5.95 -12.18 2.57
CA HIS A 92 5.36 -10.88 2.93
C HIS A 92 5.15 -10.00 1.68
N PRO A 93 4.01 -9.31 1.51
CA PRO A 93 3.69 -8.60 0.26
C PRO A 93 4.70 -7.48 -0.09
N TYR A 94 5.33 -6.88 0.92
CA TYR A 94 6.34 -5.83 0.75
C TYR A 94 7.75 -6.35 0.42
N VAL A 95 7.98 -7.66 0.30
CA VAL A 95 9.33 -8.22 0.05
C VAL A 95 10.00 -7.58 -1.15
N TRP A 96 9.26 -7.33 -2.24
CA TRP A 96 9.82 -6.73 -3.45
C TRP A 96 10.31 -5.30 -3.21
N GLU A 97 9.49 -4.47 -2.56
CA GLU A 97 9.78 -3.07 -2.27
C GLU A 97 10.93 -2.94 -1.26
N ILE A 98 10.87 -3.68 -0.15
CA ILE A 98 11.93 -3.70 0.86
C ILE A 98 13.25 -4.17 0.25
N ALA A 99 13.24 -5.23 -0.56
CA ALA A 99 14.46 -5.71 -1.21
C ALA A 99 15.04 -4.69 -2.19
N ASN A 100 14.20 -3.86 -2.83
CA ASN A 100 14.68 -2.76 -3.65
C ASN A 100 15.36 -1.68 -2.81
N MET A 101 14.76 -1.26 -1.69
CA MET A 101 15.35 -0.27 -0.79
C MET A 101 16.70 -0.71 -0.23
N VAL A 102 16.85 -2.00 0.10
CA VAL A 102 18.13 -2.57 0.52
C VAL A 102 19.17 -2.49 -0.60
N ARG A 103 18.81 -2.88 -1.83
CA ARG A 103 19.73 -2.85 -2.98
C ARG A 103 20.16 -1.43 -3.37
N THR A 104 19.30 -0.44 -3.17
CA THR A 104 19.60 0.97 -3.44
C THR A 104 20.30 1.68 -2.28
N GLY A 105 20.55 0.98 -1.15
CA GLY A 105 21.21 1.55 0.02
C GLY A 105 20.34 2.50 0.84
N ALA A 106 19.03 2.52 0.61
CA ALA A 106 18.08 3.36 1.36
C ALA A 106 17.73 2.77 2.74
N MET A 107 18.05 1.49 2.95
CA MET A 107 17.77 0.72 4.17
C MET A 107 18.84 -0.38 4.30
N SER A 108 19.24 -0.72 5.52
CA SER A 108 20.09 -1.88 5.77
C SER A 108 19.33 -3.20 5.55
N ARG A 109 20.08 -4.29 5.35
CA ARG A 109 19.48 -5.63 5.23
C ARG A 109 18.75 -6.02 6.51
N GLU A 110 19.33 -5.69 7.66
CA GLU A 110 18.82 -6.01 8.99
C GLU A 110 17.45 -5.36 9.22
N GLU A 111 17.33 -4.05 8.96
CA GLU A 111 16.06 -3.32 9.03
C GLU A 111 15.02 -3.89 8.06
N GLY A 112 15.43 -4.23 6.83
CA GLY A 112 14.53 -4.83 5.85
C GLY A 112 13.98 -6.18 6.31
N MET A 113 14.83 -7.02 6.90
CA MET A 113 14.43 -8.32 7.46
C MET A 113 13.50 -8.17 8.66
N GLU A 114 13.72 -7.17 9.51
CA GLU A 114 12.82 -6.87 10.63
C GLU A 114 11.42 -6.47 10.13
N LYS A 115 11.34 -5.58 9.13
CA LYS A 115 10.08 -5.10 8.55
C LYS A 115 9.22 -6.19 7.90
N ILE A 116 9.84 -7.19 7.25
CA ILE A 116 9.11 -8.30 6.60
C ILE A 116 8.95 -9.53 7.49
N GLY A 117 9.79 -9.66 8.52
CA GLY A 117 9.82 -10.79 9.45
C GLY A 117 8.96 -10.57 10.70
N ALA A 118 8.64 -9.33 11.03
CA ALA A 118 7.76 -9.01 12.14
C ALA A 118 6.39 -9.68 11.98
N LYS A 119 5.84 -10.18 13.09
CA LYS A 119 4.46 -10.64 13.13
C LYS A 119 3.54 -9.43 13.09
N GLU A 120 2.42 -9.58 12.41
CA GLU A 120 1.36 -8.56 12.44
C GLU A 120 0.80 -8.45 13.86
N ASN A 121 0.36 -7.25 14.25
CA ASN A 121 -0.29 -7.06 15.54
C ASN A 121 -1.59 -7.91 15.60
N PRO A 122 -1.69 -8.90 16.49
CA PRO A 122 -2.85 -9.79 16.55
C PRO A 122 -4.16 -9.06 16.82
N GLU A 123 -4.14 -7.99 17.61
CA GLU A 123 -5.35 -7.22 17.93
C GLU A 123 -5.91 -6.51 16.69
N MET A 124 -5.04 -5.93 15.87
CA MET A 124 -5.44 -5.29 14.60
C MET A 124 -5.97 -6.32 13.60
N VAL A 125 -5.29 -7.46 13.50
CA VAL A 125 -5.71 -8.58 12.64
C VAL A 125 -7.10 -9.08 13.05
N ASP A 126 -7.32 -9.30 14.34
CA ASP A 126 -8.58 -9.80 14.87
C ASP A 126 -9.72 -8.79 14.70
N TYR A 127 -9.44 -7.50 14.90
CA TYR A 127 -10.39 -6.42 14.66
C TYR A 127 -10.84 -6.41 13.19
N ALA A 128 -9.89 -6.29 12.25
CA ALA A 128 -10.20 -6.25 10.81
C ALA A 128 -10.89 -7.54 10.33
N ARG A 129 -10.52 -8.71 10.87
CA ARG A 129 -11.18 -9.98 10.56
C ARG A 129 -12.66 -9.96 10.95
N LYS A 130 -13.00 -9.45 12.14
CA LYS A 130 -14.39 -9.39 12.63
C LYS A 130 -15.25 -8.45 11.79
N GLU A 131 -14.72 -7.28 11.43
CA GLU A 131 -15.46 -6.30 10.63
C GLU A 131 -15.72 -6.78 9.18
N LEU A 132 -14.82 -7.61 8.63
CA LEU A 132 -14.90 -8.05 7.23
C LEU A 132 -15.52 -9.44 7.01
N ASN A 133 -15.65 -10.26 8.06
CA ASN A 133 -16.38 -11.54 8.02
C ASN A 133 -17.60 -11.49 8.98
N PRO A 134 -18.72 -10.86 8.58
CA PRO A 134 -19.98 -10.96 9.30
C PRO A 134 -20.60 -12.37 9.19
#